data_AF-A0A662VCB7-F1
#
_entry.id   AF-A0A662VCB7-F1
#
_cell.length_a   1.000
_cell.length_b   1.000
_cell.length_c   1.000
_cell.angle_alpha   90.00
_cell.angle_beta   90.00
_cell.angle_gamma   90.00
#
_symmetry.space_group_name_H-M   'P 1'
#
loop_
_entity.id
_entity.type
_entity.pdbx_description
1 polymer ?
#
loop_
_entity_poly.entity_id
_entity_poly.type
_entity_poly.pdbx_seq_one_letter_code
_entity_poly.pdbx_strand_id
1 'polypeptide(L)'
;MSIKIEKFKLETRILIIICSDYLVGVCVVRGIQGLEHLVLSTVKNFTKDLPKYKFLGEVRYALIYECPQVLVEKISDHVQVIKEENLGDFKYLVYKLREYLNKVLLVVKSFKPHINK
;
A
#
# COMPACT_ATOMS: atom_id res chain seq x y z
N MET A 1 12.55 -17.06 7.66
CA MET A 1 13.62 -16.10 8.02
C MET A 1 13.02 -14.70 8.03
N SER A 2 12.95 -14.02 9.16
CA SER A 2 12.41 -12.64 9.24
C SER A 2 13.50 -11.66 8.80
N ILE A 3 13.27 -10.96 7.70
CA ILE A 3 14.20 -9.93 7.20
C ILE A 3 13.98 -8.66 8.01
N LYS A 4 14.94 -8.30 8.87
CA LYS A 4 15.03 -6.96 9.46
C LYS A 4 15.72 -6.03 8.47
N ILE A 5 15.08 -4.91 8.14
CA ILE A 5 15.66 -3.88 7.28
C ILE A 5 16.18 -2.76 8.19
N GLU A 6 17.44 -2.89 8.59
CA GLU A 6 18.08 -1.97 9.55
C GLU A 6 18.41 -0.60 8.96
N LYS A 7 18.75 -0.55 7.66
CA LYS A 7 18.98 0.70 6.91
C LYS A 7 18.41 0.59 5.50
N PHE A 8 17.37 1.35 5.21
CA PHE A 8 16.91 1.54 3.84
C PHE A 8 17.86 2.50 3.12
N LYS A 9 18.34 2.11 1.92
CA LYS A 9 18.99 3.06 1.01
C LYS A 9 17.98 4.14 0.63
N LEU A 10 18.43 5.38 0.43
CA LEU A 10 17.60 6.52 0.01
C LEU A 10 16.68 6.21 -1.19
N GLU A 11 17.11 5.29 -2.06
CA GLU A 11 16.39 4.91 -3.27
C GLU A 11 15.36 3.79 -3.06
N THR A 12 15.25 3.24 -1.86
CA THR A 12 14.38 2.09 -1.65
C THR A 12 12.92 2.52 -1.71
N ARG A 13 12.15 1.81 -2.53
CA ARG A 13 10.72 1.98 -2.68
C ARG A 13 9.96 0.93 -1.89
N ILE A 14 9.02 1.39 -1.07
CA ILE A 14 8.12 0.56 -0.30
C ILE A 14 6.71 0.82 -0.80
N LEU A 15 6.01 -0.25 -1.14
CA LEU A 15 4.59 -0.23 -1.47
C LEU A 15 3.78 -0.36 -0.18
N ILE A 16 2.86 0.55 0.08
CA ILE A 16 1.91 0.47 1.19
C ILE A 16 0.53 0.30 0.60
N ILE A 17 -0.19 -0.73 1.04
CA ILE A 17 -1.51 -1.09 0.54
C ILE A 17 -2.43 -1.24 1.74
N ILE A 18 -3.57 -0.56 1.69
CA ILE A 18 -4.58 -0.63 2.73
C ILE A 18 -5.94 -0.80 2.06
N CYS A 19 -6.74 -1.74 2.55
CA CYS A 19 -8.09 -1.94 2.09
C CYS A 19 -9.10 -1.46 3.14
N SER A 20 -10.22 -0.94 2.69
CA SER A 20 -11.36 -0.59 3.55
C SER A 20 -12.65 -0.95 2.81
N ASP A 21 -13.32 -2.00 3.27
CA ASP A 21 -14.43 -2.67 2.56
C ASP A 21 -14.07 -3.05 1.11
N TYR A 22 -14.66 -2.36 0.14
CA TYR A 22 -14.48 -2.57 -1.29
C TYR A 22 -13.44 -1.61 -1.89
N LEU A 23 -12.88 -0.70 -1.09
CA LEU A 23 -11.89 0.29 -1.50
C LEU A 23 -10.47 -0.20 -1.19
N VAL A 24 -9.52 0.29 -1.97
CA VAL A 24 -8.09 0.10 -1.74
C VAL A 24 -7.35 1.42 -1.95
N GLY A 25 -6.51 1.75 -0.98
CA GLY A 25 -5.57 2.85 -1.04
C GLY A 25 -4.17 2.29 -1.15
N VAL A 26 -3.42 2.76 -2.14
CA VAL A 26 -2.06 2.31 -2.41
C VAL A 26 -1.16 3.52 -2.50
N CYS A 27 0.00 3.46 -1.84
CA CYS A 27 1.05 4.42 -2.09
C CYS A 27 2.43 3.78 -2.22
N VAL A 28 3.30 4.45 -2.96
CA VAL A 28 4.72 4.10 -3.05
C VAL A 28 5.52 5.20 -2.38
N VAL A 29 6.40 4.79 -1.47
CA VAL A 29 7.25 5.69 -0.70
C VAL A 29 8.70 5.41 -1.06
N ARG A 30 9.45 6.44 -1.43
CA ARG A 30 10.88 6.34 -1.73
C ARG A 30 11.71 6.99 -0.64
N GLY A 31 12.33 6.17 0.20
CA GLY A 31 13.22 6.63 1.26
C GLY A 31 12.69 7.88 1.98
N ILE A 32 13.56 8.89 2.15
CA ILE A 32 13.21 10.18 2.78
C ILE A 32 12.57 11.15 1.77
N GLN A 33 12.64 10.86 0.47
CA GLN A 33 12.10 11.72 -0.58
C GLN A 33 10.57 11.78 -0.56
N GLY A 34 9.91 10.78 0.04
CA GLY A 34 8.49 10.80 0.33
C GLY A 34 7.64 10.02 -0.68
N LEU A 35 6.43 10.52 -0.94
CA LEU A 35 5.40 9.87 -1.74
C LEU A 35 5.68 10.01 -3.25
N GLU A 36 5.83 8.90 -3.96
CA GLU A 36 6.00 8.89 -5.44
C GLU A 36 4.69 8.58 -6.18
N HIS A 37 3.90 7.65 -5.66
CA HIS A 37 2.64 7.24 -6.27
C HIS A 37 1.53 7.17 -5.23
N LEU A 38 0.32 7.55 -5.64
CA LEU A 38 -0.90 7.42 -4.87
C LEU A 38 -2.00 6.90 -5.79
N VAL A 39 -2.65 5.81 -5.40
CA VAL A 39 -3.76 5.21 -6.12
C VAL A 39 -4.90 4.97 -5.14
N LEU A 40 -6.10 5.38 -5.55
CA LEU A 40 -7.35 5.07 -4.87
C LEU A 40 -8.23 4.34 -5.86
N SER A 41 -8.74 3.18 -5.48
CA SER A 41 -9.57 2.37 -6.37
C SER A 41 -10.49 1.47 -5.58
N THR A 42 -11.26 0.65 -6.30
CA THR A 42 -11.91 -0.51 -5.71
C THR A 42 -10.96 -1.70 -5.73
N VAL A 43 -11.07 -2.61 -4.76
CA VAL A 43 -10.30 -3.86 -4.73
C VAL A 43 -10.41 -4.61 -6.05
N LYS A 44 -11.62 -4.65 -6.64
CA LYS A 44 -11.89 -5.30 -7.93
C LYS A 44 -11.10 -4.66 -9.07
N ASN A 45 -11.18 -3.34 -9.22
CA ASN A 45 -10.50 -2.64 -10.32
C ASN A 45 -8.98 -2.66 -10.14
N PHE A 46 -8.50 -2.43 -8.93
CA PHE A 46 -7.08 -2.51 -8.61
C PHE A 46 -6.49 -3.89 -8.94
N THR A 47 -7.19 -4.96 -8.55
CA THR A 47 -6.76 -6.33 -8.84
C THR A 47 -6.71 -6.61 -10.34
N LYS A 48 -7.66 -6.07 -11.11
CA LYS A 48 -7.68 -6.21 -12.58
C LYS A 48 -6.53 -5.45 -13.24
N ASP A 49 -6.23 -4.26 -12.73
CA ASP A 49 -5.22 -3.37 -13.30
C ASP A 49 -3.82 -3.61 -12.72
N LEU A 50 -3.66 -4.55 -11.78
CA LEU A 50 -2.39 -4.88 -11.12
C LEU A 50 -1.21 -4.94 -12.12
N PRO A 51 -1.29 -5.71 -13.22
CA PRO A 51 -0.17 -5.87 -14.16
C PRO A 51 0.22 -4.59 -14.91
N LYS A 52 -0.63 -3.55 -14.88
CA LYS A 52 -0.39 -2.27 -15.58
C LYS A 52 0.38 -1.27 -14.72
N TYR A 53 0.45 -1.48 -13.42
CA TYR A 53 1.13 -0.55 -12.52
C TYR A 53 2.65 -0.71 -12.62
N LYS A 54 3.30 0.23 -13.33
CA LYS A 54 4.76 0.25 -13.52
C LYS A 54 5.54 0.16 -12.20
N PHE A 55 5.03 0.79 -11.14
CA PHE A 55 5.71 0.80 -9.84
C PHE A 55 5.94 -0.60 -9.26
N LEU A 56 5.16 -1.62 -9.65
CA LEU A 56 5.37 -3.00 -9.19
C LEU A 56 6.71 -3.59 -9.64
N GLY A 57 7.26 -3.13 -10.76
CA GLY A 57 8.61 -3.49 -11.19
C GLY A 57 9.72 -2.73 -10.47
N GLU A 58 9.38 -1.70 -9.70
CA GLU A 58 10.33 -0.79 -9.04
C GLU A 58 10.35 -0.96 -7.52
N VAL A 59 9.25 -1.45 -6.94
CA VAL A 59 9.15 -1.75 -5.51
C VAL A 59 9.67 -3.14 -5.21
N ARG A 60 10.47 -3.25 -4.13
CA ARG A 60 10.95 -4.56 -3.66
C ARG A 60 10.12 -5.11 -2.52
N TYR A 61 9.57 -4.22 -1.69
CA TYR A 61 8.88 -4.58 -0.46
C TYR A 61 7.48 -3.99 -0.43
N ALA A 62 6.54 -4.72 0.17
CA ALA A 62 5.19 -4.25 0.43
C ALA A 62 4.77 -4.43 1.89
N LEU A 63 3.98 -3.48 2.37
CA LEU A 63 3.25 -3.53 3.64
C LEU A 63 1.77 -3.54 3.29
N ILE A 64 1.07 -4.58 3.70
CA ILE A 64 -0.33 -4.78 3.33
C ILE A 64 -1.18 -4.85 4.60
N TYR A 65 -2.24 -4.04 4.65
CA TYR A 65 -3.12 -3.89 5.80
C TYR A 65 -4.57 -4.13 5.39
N GLU A 66 -5.29 -4.92 6.19
CA GLU A 66 -6.75 -5.09 6.11
C GLU A 66 -7.28 -5.56 4.74
N CYS A 67 -6.41 -6.11 3.89
CA CYS A 67 -6.76 -6.56 2.56
C CYS A 67 -7.17 -8.03 2.49
N PRO A 68 -8.07 -8.40 1.55
CA PRO A 68 -8.46 -9.80 1.35
C PRO A 68 -7.27 -10.63 0.90
N GLN A 69 -7.21 -11.87 1.38
CA GLN A 69 -6.09 -12.80 1.14
C GLN A 69 -5.77 -12.98 -0.35
N VAL A 70 -6.79 -13.06 -1.21
CA VAL A 70 -6.63 -13.17 -2.66
C VAL A 70 -5.86 -12.00 -3.27
N LEU A 71 -6.04 -10.78 -2.73
CA LEU A 71 -5.27 -9.62 -3.18
C LEU A 71 -3.84 -9.69 -2.64
N VAL A 72 -3.65 -10.11 -1.38
CA VAL A 72 -2.33 -10.29 -0.77
C VAL A 72 -1.47 -11.26 -1.57
N GLU A 73 -2.04 -12.40 -1.97
CA GLU A 73 -1.36 -13.42 -2.78
C GLU A 73 -0.91 -12.85 -4.14
N LYS A 74 -1.80 -12.17 -4.86
CA LYS A 74 -1.47 -11.55 -6.14
C LYS A 74 -0.38 -10.48 -6.04
N ILE A 75 -0.37 -9.70 -4.96
CA ILE A 75 0.70 -8.73 -4.73
C ILE A 75 2.02 -9.47 -4.43
N SER A 76 1.95 -10.54 -3.65
CA SER A 76 3.12 -11.34 -3.28
C SER A 76 3.84 -11.99 -4.47
N ASP A 77 3.13 -12.20 -5.59
CA ASP A 77 3.73 -12.65 -6.85
C ASP A 77 4.72 -11.62 -7.45
N HIS A 78 4.59 -10.35 -7.08
CA HIS A 78 5.42 -9.25 -7.61
C HIS A 78 6.42 -8.69 -6.61
N VAL A 79 6.07 -8.69 -5.32
CA VAL A 79 6.84 -7.97 -4.28
C VAL A 79 6.91 -8.75 -2.99
N GLN A 80 7.97 -8.53 -2.23
CA GLN A 80 8.13 -9.19 -0.95
C GLN A 80 7.28 -8.51 0.14
N VAL A 81 6.27 -9.21 0.65
CA VAL A 81 5.48 -8.70 1.78
C VAL A 81 6.30 -8.79 3.08
N ILE A 82 6.41 -7.66 3.77
CA ILE A 82 7.11 -7.52 5.04
C ILE A 82 6.16 -7.01 6.12
N LYS A 83 6.59 -7.09 7.38
CA LYS A 83 5.87 -6.53 8.52
C LYS A 83 6.44 -5.18 8.91
N GLU A 84 5.60 -4.34 9.51
CA GLU A 84 5.99 -3.00 9.97
C GLU A 84 7.11 -3.04 11.03
N GLU A 85 7.17 -4.08 11.84
CA GLU A 85 8.25 -4.31 12.83
C GLU A 85 9.62 -4.51 12.20
N ASN A 86 9.68 -4.81 10.89
CA ASN A 86 10.91 -4.99 10.15
C ASN A 86 11.45 -3.67 9.59
N LEU A 87 10.70 -2.57 9.75
CA LEU A 87 11.11 -1.24 9.37
C LEU A 87 11.84 -0.60 10.56
N GLY A 88 13.11 -0.26 10.39
CA GLY A 88 13.84 0.56 11.36
C GLY A 88 13.30 1.99 11.42
N ASP A 89 14.13 2.98 11.08
CA ASP A 89 13.80 4.41 11.21
C ASP A 89 12.59 4.85 10.36
N PHE A 90 12.21 4.06 9.35
CA PHE A 90 11.09 4.35 8.44
C PHE A 90 9.72 4.07 9.02
N LYS A 91 9.65 3.38 10.17
CA LYS A 91 8.39 3.01 10.82
C LYS A 91 7.46 4.20 11.04
N TYR A 92 8.02 5.34 11.47
CA TYR A 92 7.22 6.54 11.72
C TYR A 92 6.60 7.12 10.43
N LEU A 93 7.37 7.19 9.34
CA LEU A 93 6.88 7.69 8.06
C LEU A 93 5.77 6.80 7.50
N VAL A 94 5.98 5.48 7.52
CA VAL A 94 4.99 4.48 7.11
C VAL A 94 3.71 4.62 7.94
N TYR A 95 3.84 4.75 9.26
CA TYR A 95 2.70 4.95 10.15
C TYR A 95 1.90 6.21 9.76
N LYS A 96 2.56 7.35 9.53
CA LYS A 96 1.89 8.59 9.12
C LYS A 96 1.17 8.48 7.78
N LEU A 97 1.79 7.80 6.81
CA LEU A 97 1.17 7.57 5.51
C LEU A 97 0.00 6.59 5.59
N ARG A 98 0.08 5.57 6.44
CA ARG A 98 -1.03 4.67 6.72
C ARG A 98 -2.22 5.40 7.31
N GLU A 99 -1.98 6.24 8.32
CA GLU A 99 -3.01 7.10 8.93
C GLU A 99 -3.66 8.04 7.89
N TYR A 100 -2.84 8.64 7.01
CA TYR A 100 -3.33 9.50 5.95
C TYR A 100 -4.23 8.73 4.97
N LEU A 101 -3.76 7.59 4.45
CA LEU A 101 -4.54 6.75 3.54
C LEU A 101 -5.86 6.28 4.17
N ASN A 102 -5.85 5.89 5.44
CA ASN A 102 -7.07 5.52 6.16
C ASN A 102 -8.10 6.65 6.19
N LYS A 103 -7.67 7.88 6.49
CA LYS A 103 -8.56 9.06 6.46
C LYS A 103 -9.13 9.31 5.07
N VAL A 104 -8.29 9.20 4.03
CA VAL A 104 -8.74 9.36 2.64
C VAL A 104 -9.76 8.29 2.28
N LEU A 105 -9.53 7.02 2.62
CA LEU A 105 -10.47 5.93 2.36
C LEU A 105 -11.80 6.11 3.10
N LEU A 106 -11.78 6.59 4.34
CA LEU A 106 -12.99 6.93 5.10
C LEU A 106 -13.80 8.02 4.41
N VAL A 107 -13.13 9.07 3.94
CA VAL A 107 -13.77 10.16 3.18
C VAL A 107 -14.38 9.63 1.88
N VAL A 108 -13.63 8.86 1.08
CA VAL A 108 -14.15 8.24 -0.15
C VAL A 108 -15.34 7.32 0.15
N LYS A 109 -15.29 6.56 1.24
CA LYS A 109 -16.39 5.70 1.69
C LYS A 109 -17.65 6.52 2.03
N SER A 110 -17.50 7.70 2.63
CA SER A 110 -18.63 8.62 2.88
C SER A 110 -19.23 9.24 1.61
N PHE A 111 -18.44 9.34 0.54
CA PHE A 111 -18.93 9.79 -0.77
C PHE A 111 -19.59 8.70 -1.59
N LYS A 112 -19.66 7.45 -1.10
CA LYS A 112 -20.53 6.44 -1.71
C LYS A 112 -21.93 7.06 -1.73
N PRO A 113 -22.50 7.37 -2.91
CA PRO A 113 -23.69 8.18 -2.91
C PRO A 113 -24.76 7.36 -2.21
N HIS A 114 -25.70 8.05 -1.58
CA HIS A 114 -27.04 7.52 -1.36
C HIS A 114 -27.66 7.23 -2.74
N ILE A 115 -27.06 6.34 -3.54
CA ILE A 115 -27.66 5.76 -4.72
C ILE A 115 -28.71 4.83 -4.15
N ASN A 116 -29.91 5.40 -4.07
CA ASN A 116 -31.17 4.79 -3.71
C ASN A 116 -31.19 3.29 -4.00
N LYS A 117 -31.49 2.51 -2.97
CA LYS A 117 -32.24 1.26 -3.15
C LYS A 117 -33.64 1.61 -3.66
#